data_AF-A0A8W8HPQ8-F1
#
_entry.id   AF-A0A8W8HPQ8-F1
#
_cell.length_a   1.000
_cell.length_b   1.000
_cell.length_c   1.000
_cell.angle_alpha   90.00
_cell.angle_beta   90.00
_cell.angle_gamma   90.00
#
_symmetry.space_group_name_H-M   'P 1'
#
loop_
_entity.id
_entity.type
_entity.pdbx_description
1 polymer ?
#
loop_
_entity_poly.entity_id
_entity_poly.type
_entity_poly.pdbx_seq_one_letter_code
_entity_poly.pdbx_strand_id
1 'polypeptide(L)'
;MDKNTDVWVRLLNNLEENIKELNEMKILPIGYPVPLNRMCIAIIKCRVFYPDKWLCVSWHGTHNGMRKPDLKNDLRTLLIFISNMGLRQNLPMIIGSNFNISIMEASTIFPTNLIVHEYIPLRRKHGECKDFYIGSKELPLSNIAALDWETEKDAPRIFTHDPVSAWLTKYVPESFRSKEAVYRVNIGIADVGGPSQKGATSKRKLGLSNLIKQTRPDILLLQQCPWPLNPQSTRPGDVEIPVQYKYEGTKEAGILYNNMDVRVRRLNNLDEYIEELKEMKILPIGYPVPLNRMCIAIIKCRLFYPDKFLCVSWHGPHNGMRKPDLKNNLRTLLILISYIGLRQNLPIIIGGNFNISIMEASTIFPTNLTV
;
A
#
# COMPACT_ATOMS: atom_id res chain seq x y z
N MET A 1 -17.57 7.11 18.09
CA MET A 1 -16.60 7.84 17.25
C MET A 1 -15.23 7.29 17.55
N ASP A 2 -14.62 6.56 16.61
CA ASP A 2 -13.32 5.93 16.82
C ASP A 2 -12.20 6.79 16.20
N LYS A 3 -11.22 7.21 17.00
CA LYS A 3 -10.11 8.06 16.55
C LYS A 3 -8.95 7.26 15.94
N ASN A 4 -9.10 5.93 15.83
CA ASN A 4 -8.02 5.00 15.53
C ASN A 4 -8.00 4.40 14.11
N THR A 5 -8.89 4.80 13.20
CA THR A 5 -8.83 4.34 11.80
C THR A 5 -8.17 5.37 10.88
N ASP A 6 -7.20 4.90 10.08
CA ASP A 6 -6.48 5.71 9.09
C ASP A 6 -7.36 6.16 7.92
N VAL A 7 -8.44 5.43 7.68
CA VAL A 7 -9.47 5.71 6.68
C VAL A 7 -10.85 5.80 7.34
N TRP A 8 -11.59 6.84 6.99
CA TRP A 8 -12.97 7.06 7.41
C TRP A 8 -13.86 7.28 6.20
N VAL A 9 -15.08 6.76 6.26
CA VAL A 9 -16.06 6.79 5.16
C VAL A 9 -17.38 7.33 5.69
N ARG A 10 -17.95 8.34 5.02
CA ARG A 10 -19.31 8.82 5.28
C ARG A 10 -20.12 8.83 4.00
N LEU A 11 -21.16 8.02 3.97
CA LEU A 11 -22.17 8.03 2.91
C LEU A 11 -22.95 9.35 2.94
N LEU A 12 -23.26 9.89 1.76
CA LEU A 12 -24.10 11.06 1.60
C LEU A 12 -25.53 10.62 1.28
N ASN A 13 -26.45 10.87 2.20
CA ASN A 13 -27.84 10.39 2.11
C ASN A 13 -28.84 11.48 1.64
N ASN A 14 -28.48 12.77 1.67
CA ASN A 14 -29.35 13.89 1.29
C ASN A 14 -29.00 14.43 -0.12
N LEU A 15 -29.01 13.55 -1.12
CA LEU A 15 -28.63 13.94 -2.49
C LEU A 15 -29.74 14.72 -3.22
N GLU A 16 -31.00 14.49 -2.85
CA GLU A 16 -32.17 15.13 -3.49
C GLU A 16 -32.21 16.65 -3.28
N GLU A 17 -31.87 17.13 -2.08
CA GLU A 17 -31.78 18.57 -1.78
C GLU A 17 -30.73 19.27 -2.66
N ASN A 18 -29.56 18.63 -2.83
CA ASN A 18 -28.49 19.15 -3.69
C ASN A 18 -28.94 19.23 -5.16
N ILE A 19 -29.72 18.26 -5.64
CA ILE A 19 -30.25 18.25 -7.00
C ILE A 19 -31.27 19.37 -7.19
N LYS A 20 -32.20 19.53 -6.24
CA LYS A 20 -33.21 20.58 -6.29
C LYS A 20 -32.55 21.96 -6.44
N GLU A 21 -31.56 22.25 -5.63
CA GLU A 21 -30.83 23.51 -5.67
C GLU A 21 -30.10 23.71 -7.00
N LEU A 22 -29.41 22.68 -7.52
CA LEU A 22 -28.71 22.78 -8.81
C LEU A 22 -29.66 22.96 -10.01
N ASN A 23 -30.87 22.40 -9.93
CA ASN A 23 -31.93 22.64 -10.92
C ASN A 23 -32.46 24.08 -10.84
N GLU A 24 -32.66 24.62 -9.64
CA GLU A 24 -33.08 26.02 -9.43
C GLU A 24 -32.02 27.00 -9.96
N MET A 25 -30.73 26.66 -9.82
CA MET A 25 -29.60 27.40 -10.39
C MET A 25 -29.43 27.19 -11.91
N LYS A 26 -30.24 26.33 -12.55
CA LYS A 26 -30.15 25.96 -13.98
C LYS A 26 -28.76 25.43 -14.38
N ILE A 27 -28.09 24.73 -13.47
CA ILE A 27 -26.76 24.14 -13.70
C ILE A 27 -26.88 22.77 -14.39
N LEU A 28 -27.91 21.99 -14.02
CA LEU A 28 -28.13 20.67 -14.61
C LEU A 28 -28.77 20.78 -16.00
N PRO A 29 -28.42 19.88 -16.95
CA PRO A 29 -29.04 19.86 -18.27
C PRO A 29 -30.56 19.65 -18.18
N ILE A 30 -31.33 20.48 -18.89
CA ILE A 30 -32.80 20.36 -18.94
C ILE A 30 -33.17 19.01 -19.57
N GLY A 31 -34.07 18.26 -18.91
CA GLY A 31 -34.61 17.00 -19.41
C GLY A 31 -33.78 15.75 -19.09
N TYR A 32 -32.66 15.87 -18.36
CA TYR A 32 -31.83 14.73 -17.96
C TYR A 32 -31.72 14.66 -16.43
N PRO A 33 -32.47 13.76 -15.76
CA PRO A 33 -32.40 13.63 -14.31
C PRO A 33 -31.07 13.03 -13.86
N VAL A 34 -30.59 13.43 -12.68
CA VAL A 34 -29.42 12.79 -12.05
C VAL A 34 -29.80 11.36 -11.66
N PRO A 35 -29.06 10.31 -12.10
CA PRO A 35 -29.43 8.91 -11.88
C PRO A 35 -29.07 8.43 -10.46
N LEU A 36 -29.72 9.00 -9.45
CA LEU A 36 -29.47 8.73 -8.03
C LEU A 36 -29.54 7.25 -7.66
N ASN A 37 -30.49 6.53 -8.24
CA ASN A 37 -30.73 5.10 -7.97
C ASN A 37 -29.60 4.17 -8.44
N ARG A 38 -28.63 4.70 -9.19
CA ARG A 38 -27.49 3.94 -9.73
C ARG A 38 -26.16 4.42 -9.19
N MET A 39 -26.19 5.25 -8.15
CA MET A 39 -25.03 5.96 -7.64
C MET A 39 -24.92 5.81 -6.13
N CYS A 40 -23.69 5.64 -5.66
CA CYS A 40 -23.32 5.78 -4.27
C CYS A 40 -22.22 6.83 -4.16
N ILE A 41 -22.39 7.81 -3.27
CA ILE A 41 -21.39 8.85 -2.99
C ILE A 41 -20.97 8.75 -1.53
N ALA A 42 -19.67 8.66 -1.31
CA ALA A 42 -19.07 8.73 0.01
C ALA A 42 -18.04 9.85 0.07
N ILE A 43 -17.94 10.52 1.20
CA ILE A 43 -16.72 11.25 1.55
C ILE A 43 -15.78 10.26 2.20
N ILE A 44 -14.61 10.09 1.60
CA ILE A 44 -13.50 9.36 2.19
C ILE A 44 -12.59 10.37 2.87
N LYS A 45 -12.13 10.07 4.08
CA LYS A 45 -11.03 10.78 4.74
C LYS A 45 -9.90 9.80 4.99
N CYS A 46 -8.71 10.11 4.51
CA CYS A 46 -7.50 9.33 4.72
C CYS A 46 -6.40 10.20 5.32
N ARG A 47 -5.92 9.86 6.52
CA ARG A 47 -4.94 10.70 7.24
C ARG A 47 -3.55 10.72 6.61
N VAL A 48 -3.25 9.74 5.75
CA VAL A 48 -1.93 9.52 5.15
C VAL A 48 -1.83 9.98 3.70
N PHE A 49 -2.88 10.63 3.18
CA PHE A 49 -2.94 11.10 1.80
C PHE A 49 -3.25 12.60 1.76
N TYR A 50 -2.73 13.32 0.76
CA TYR A 50 -3.15 14.68 0.46
C TYR A 50 -3.68 14.76 -0.97
N PRO A 51 -4.88 15.30 -1.19
CA PRO A 51 -5.81 15.82 -0.17
C PRO A 51 -6.37 14.74 0.76
N ASP A 52 -6.50 15.05 2.05
CA ASP A 52 -6.86 14.07 3.10
C ASP A 52 -8.34 13.67 3.06
N LYS A 53 -9.14 14.30 2.20
CA LYS A 53 -10.54 14.01 1.96
C LYS A 53 -10.87 14.11 0.49
N TRP A 54 -11.77 13.25 0.04
CA TRP A 54 -12.30 13.29 -1.32
C TRP A 54 -13.70 12.66 -1.41
N LEU A 55 -14.40 12.96 -2.49
CA LEU A 55 -15.60 12.24 -2.89
C LEU A 55 -15.20 10.96 -3.63
N CYS A 56 -15.69 9.82 -3.15
CA CYS A 56 -15.62 8.55 -3.84
C CYS A 56 -17.02 8.19 -4.34
N VAL A 57 -17.14 8.03 -5.65
CA VAL A 57 -18.41 7.77 -6.33
C VAL A 57 -18.33 6.41 -6.99
N SER A 58 -19.24 5.53 -6.60
CA SER A 58 -19.54 4.33 -7.38
C SER A 58 -20.79 4.62 -8.21
N TRP A 59 -20.69 4.42 -9.52
CA TRP A 59 -21.83 4.55 -10.41
C TRP A 59 -22.01 3.26 -11.21
N HIS A 60 -23.17 3.09 -11.79
CA HIS A 60 -23.43 2.07 -12.79
C HIS A 60 -24.16 2.72 -13.95
N GLY A 61 -23.53 2.82 -15.12
CA GLY A 61 -24.08 3.52 -16.27
C GLY A 61 -25.29 2.85 -16.87
N THR A 62 -26.19 3.62 -17.49
CA THR A 62 -27.47 3.10 -17.99
C THR A 62 -27.27 1.95 -18.98
N HIS A 63 -27.90 0.80 -18.73
CA HIS A 63 -27.83 -0.40 -19.57
C HIS A 63 -29.20 -0.64 -20.22
N ASN A 64 -29.20 -1.08 -21.47
CA ASN A 64 -30.35 -1.37 -22.35
C ASN A 64 -30.99 -0.17 -23.07
N GLY A 65 -31.04 -0.23 -24.40
CA GLY A 65 -31.99 0.51 -25.25
C GLY A 65 -31.73 2.00 -25.47
N MET A 66 -30.84 2.64 -24.70
CA MET A 66 -30.50 4.04 -24.89
C MET A 66 -29.62 4.26 -26.12
N ARG A 67 -29.89 5.34 -26.86
CA ARG A 67 -29.03 5.76 -27.97
C ARG A 67 -27.76 6.39 -27.39
N LYS A 68 -26.65 6.32 -28.13
CA LYS A 68 -25.36 6.91 -27.72
C LYS A 68 -25.44 8.38 -27.24
N PRO A 69 -26.24 9.27 -27.85
CA PRO A 69 -26.41 10.64 -27.35
C PRO A 69 -27.00 10.70 -25.93
N ASP A 70 -27.91 9.80 -25.59
CA ASP A 70 -28.56 9.75 -24.29
C ASP A 70 -27.56 9.27 -23.22
N LEU A 71 -26.75 8.25 -23.52
CA LEU A 71 -25.66 7.80 -22.63
C LEU A 71 -24.63 8.91 -22.36
N LYS A 72 -24.30 9.72 -23.38
CA LYS A 72 -23.43 10.89 -23.21
C LYS A 72 -24.07 11.94 -22.32
N ASN A 73 -25.37 12.20 -22.47
CA ASN A 73 -26.06 13.18 -21.64
C ASN A 73 -26.22 12.72 -20.19
N ASP A 74 -26.46 11.42 -19.96
CA ASP A 74 -26.45 10.81 -18.62
C ASP A 74 -25.09 11.00 -17.93
N LEU A 75 -24.00 10.63 -18.62
CA LEU A 75 -22.64 10.81 -18.10
C LEU A 75 -22.31 12.29 -17.88
N ARG A 76 -22.68 13.18 -18.81
CA ARG A 76 -22.50 14.63 -18.65
C ARG A 76 -23.21 15.16 -17.42
N THR A 77 -24.46 14.73 -17.20
CA THR A 77 -25.27 15.14 -16.05
C THR A 77 -24.64 14.66 -14.74
N LEU A 78 -24.16 13.41 -14.69
CA LEU A 78 -23.40 12.87 -13.56
C LEU A 78 -22.15 13.71 -13.27
N LEU A 79 -21.35 14.00 -14.29
CA LEU A 79 -20.09 14.74 -14.13
C LEU A 79 -20.33 16.17 -13.63
N ILE A 80 -21.35 16.85 -14.16
CA ILE A 80 -21.75 18.19 -13.70
C ILE A 80 -22.18 18.11 -12.23
N PHE A 81 -23.02 17.14 -11.87
CA PHE A 81 -23.50 16.97 -10.51
C PHE A 81 -22.36 16.73 -9.51
N ILE A 82 -21.52 15.72 -9.76
CA ILE A 82 -20.40 15.38 -8.86
C ILE A 82 -19.37 16.50 -8.81
N SER A 83 -19.10 17.17 -9.94
CA SER A 83 -18.16 18.30 -9.96
C SER A 83 -18.65 19.46 -9.11
N ASN A 84 -19.93 19.82 -9.21
CA ASN A 84 -20.51 20.88 -8.37
C ASN A 84 -20.53 20.50 -6.90
N MET A 85 -20.83 19.23 -6.57
CA MET A 85 -20.72 18.76 -5.20
C MET A 85 -19.29 18.86 -4.66
N GLY A 86 -18.30 18.43 -5.45
CA GLY A 86 -16.88 18.54 -5.12
C GLY A 86 -16.48 19.99 -4.86
N LEU A 87 -16.84 20.91 -5.76
CA LEU A 87 -16.57 22.34 -5.62
C LEU A 87 -17.18 22.92 -4.34
N ARG A 88 -18.47 22.66 -4.07
CA ARG A 88 -19.19 23.17 -2.88
C ARG A 88 -18.56 22.69 -1.57
N GLN A 89 -18.08 21.46 -1.55
CA GLN A 89 -17.44 20.87 -0.36
C GLN A 89 -15.93 21.11 -0.33
N ASN A 90 -15.36 21.74 -1.36
CA ASN A 90 -13.92 21.85 -1.60
C ASN A 90 -13.21 20.48 -1.50
N LEU A 91 -13.78 19.48 -2.16
CA LEU A 91 -13.29 18.10 -2.21
C LEU A 91 -13.02 17.69 -3.66
N PRO A 92 -11.85 17.11 -3.97
CA PRO A 92 -11.66 16.41 -5.22
C PRO A 92 -12.47 15.11 -5.24
N MET A 93 -12.57 14.48 -6.41
CA MET A 93 -13.43 13.33 -6.63
C MET A 93 -12.72 12.19 -7.37
N ILE A 94 -13.13 10.95 -7.10
CA ILE A 94 -12.89 9.76 -7.91
C ILE A 94 -14.24 9.11 -8.19
N ILE A 95 -14.48 8.76 -9.44
CA ILE A 95 -15.66 8.04 -9.93
C ILE A 95 -15.15 6.73 -10.54
N GLY A 96 -15.56 5.59 -9.97
CA GLY A 96 -15.34 4.26 -10.54
C GLY A 96 -16.66 3.66 -10.98
N SER A 97 -16.74 3.13 -12.20
CA SER A 97 -18.00 2.62 -12.74
C SER A 97 -17.77 1.74 -13.97
N ASN A 98 -18.73 0.85 -14.24
CA ASN A 98 -19.07 0.46 -15.60
C ASN A 98 -19.92 1.57 -16.22
N PHE A 99 -19.37 2.38 -17.12
CA PHE A 99 -20.09 3.52 -17.70
C PHE A 99 -21.02 3.14 -18.86
N ASN A 100 -20.93 1.90 -19.38
CA ASN A 100 -21.65 1.42 -20.57
C ASN A 100 -21.46 2.28 -21.84
N ILE A 101 -20.42 3.11 -21.87
CA ILE A 101 -19.97 3.91 -23.01
C ILE A 101 -18.45 3.75 -23.13
N SER A 102 -17.91 3.73 -24.35
CA SER A 102 -16.46 3.62 -24.52
C SER A 102 -15.77 4.92 -24.09
N ILE A 103 -14.53 4.82 -23.63
CA ILE A 103 -13.76 6.00 -23.24
C ILE A 103 -13.57 7.00 -24.39
N MET A 104 -13.41 6.51 -25.62
CA MET A 104 -13.28 7.34 -26.82
C MET A 104 -14.55 8.15 -27.07
N GLU A 105 -15.73 7.58 -26.78
CA GLU A 105 -16.99 8.30 -26.89
C GLU A 105 -17.18 9.28 -25.73
N ALA A 106 -16.80 8.89 -24.52
CA ALA A 106 -16.92 9.69 -23.31
C ALA A 106 -15.92 10.86 -23.24
N SER A 107 -14.75 10.74 -23.87
CA SER A 107 -13.71 11.79 -23.88
C SER A 107 -14.20 13.12 -24.43
N THR A 108 -15.18 13.09 -25.34
CA THR A 108 -15.80 14.27 -25.94
C THR A 108 -16.60 15.15 -24.97
N ILE A 109 -16.88 14.67 -23.76
CA ILE A 109 -17.71 15.39 -22.78
C ILE A 109 -17.02 15.64 -21.43
N PHE A 110 -15.75 15.23 -21.27
CA PHE A 110 -15.06 15.42 -20.01
C PHE A 110 -14.62 16.88 -19.80
N PRO A 111 -14.94 17.46 -18.64
CA PRO A 111 -14.36 18.73 -18.21
C PRO A 111 -12.82 18.70 -18.20
N THR A 112 -12.17 19.83 -18.49
CA THR A 112 -10.70 19.92 -18.58
C THR A 112 -9.97 19.72 -17.24
N ASN A 113 -10.70 19.76 -16.12
CA ASN A 113 -10.20 19.53 -14.76
C ASN A 113 -10.30 18.07 -14.31
N LEU A 114 -10.88 17.17 -15.13
CA LEU A 114 -10.93 15.73 -14.84
C LEU A 114 -9.88 14.98 -15.66
N ILE A 115 -9.36 13.90 -15.05
CA ILE A 115 -8.50 12.92 -15.68
C ILE A 115 -9.29 11.63 -15.81
N VAL A 116 -9.19 11.00 -16.97
CA VAL A 116 -9.71 9.66 -17.19
C VAL A 116 -8.55 8.70 -17.10
N HIS A 117 -8.72 7.62 -16.36
CA HIS A 117 -7.70 6.63 -16.21
C HIS A 117 -8.11 5.30 -16.82
N GLU A 118 -7.32 4.88 -17.80
CA GLU A 118 -7.47 3.64 -18.57
C GLU A 118 -6.73 2.49 -17.92
N TYR A 119 -7.13 1.27 -18.26
CA TYR A 119 -6.39 0.05 -17.99
C TYR A 119 -6.49 -0.91 -19.17
N ILE A 120 -5.59 -1.89 -19.21
CA ILE A 120 -5.61 -2.94 -20.23
C ILE A 120 -6.62 -4.00 -19.78
N PRO A 121 -7.75 -4.19 -20.48
CA PRO A 121 -8.73 -5.21 -20.11
C PRO A 121 -8.20 -6.62 -20.35
N LEU A 122 -8.72 -7.60 -19.60
CA LEU A 122 -8.38 -9.00 -19.79
C LEU A 122 -8.87 -9.49 -21.15
N ARG A 123 -8.22 -10.52 -21.71
CA ARG A 123 -8.47 -11.02 -23.07
C ARG A 123 -9.96 -11.31 -23.35
N ARG A 124 -10.69 -11.79 -22.34
CA ARG A 124 -12.13 -12.12 -22.42
C ARG A 124 -13.07 -10.92 -22.69
N LYS A 125 -12.58 -9.69 -22.59
CA LYS A 125 -13.34 -8.46 -22.90
C LYS A 125 -13.14 -7.95 -24.33
N HIS A 126 -12.36 -8.65 -25.17
CA HIS A 126 -12.14 -8.31 -26.59
C HIS A 126 -11.73 -6.84 -26.85
N GLY A 127 -11.06 -6.19 -25.88
CA GLY A 127 -10.60 -4.80 -26.01
C GLY A 127 -11.64 -3.72 -25.71
N GLU A 128 -12.90 -4.05 -25.40
CA GLU A 128 -13.89 -3.05 -24.99
C GLU A 128 -13.71 -2.64 -23.51
N CYS A 129 -13.08 -1.49 -23.29
CA CYS A 129 -12.97 -0.86 -21.98
C CYS A 129 -14.15 0.11 -21.76
N LYS A 130 -15.21 -0.39 -21.10
CA LYS A 130 -16.38 0.39 -20.65
C LYS A 130 -16.37 0.67 -19.15
N ASP A 131 -15.48 -0.02 -18.44
CA ASP A 131 -15.17 0.16 -17.05
C ASP A 131 -13.93 1.06 -16.99
N PHE A 132 -13.95 2.17 -16.25
CA PHE A 132 -12.77 3.03 -16.08
C PHE A 132 -12.89 3.88 -14.82
N TYR A 133 -11.88 4.69 -14.54
CA TYR A 133 -11.94 5.69 -13.48
C TYR A 133 -11.93 7.10 -14.05
N ILE A 134 -12.66 8.00 -13.41
CA ILE A 134 -12.60 9.44 -13.66
C ILE A 134 -12.20 10.10 -12.34
N GLY A 135 -11.12 10.85 -12.31
CA GLY A 135 -10.60 11.51 -11.11
C GLY A 135 -10.38 13.00 -11.32
N SER A 136 -10.38 13.78 -10.25
CA SER A 136 -9.80 15.12 -10.28
C SER A 136 -8.28 15.05 -10.42
N LYS A 137 -7.64 16.08 -11.00
CA LYS A 137 -6.18 16.14 -11.19
C LYS A 137 -5.39 16.03 -9.88
N GLU A 138 -6.02 16.42 -8.77
CA GLU A 138 -5.50 16.38 -7.41
C GLU A 138 -5.50 14.96 -6.81
N LEU A 139 -6.13 13.98 -7.46
CA LEU A 139 -6.20 12.58 -7.04
C LEU A 139 -5.69 11.63 -8.13
N PRO A 140 -4.40 11.70 -8.50
CA PRO A 140 -3.88 10.89 -9.58
C PRO A 140 -3.91 9.40 -9.20
N LEU A 141 -4.41 8.56 -10.11
CA LEU A 141 -4.40 7.11 -9.98
C LEU A 141 -3.25 6.48 -10.79
N SER A 142 -2.64 5.42 -10.25
CA SER A 142 -1.66 4.56 -10.94
C SER A 142 -1.96 3.09 -10.73
N ASN A 143 -1.17 2.21 -11.38
CA ASN A 143 -1.27 0.75 -11.25
C ASN A 143 -2.70 0.25 -11.44
N ILE A 144 -3.38 0.79 -12.46
CA ILE A 144 -4.75 0.43 -12.75
C ILE A 144 -4.74 -0.85 -13.55
N ALA A 145 -5.30 -1.90 -12.98
CA ALA A 145 -5.25 -3.24 -13.54
C ALA A 145 -6.55 -3.99 -13.27
N ALA A 146 -7.03 -4.70 -14.29
CA ALA A 146 -8.03 -5.73 -14.08
C ALA A 146 -7.42 -6.88 -13.29
N LEU A 147 -8.20 -7.38 -12.33
CA LEU A 147 -7.86 -8.51 -11.49
C LEU A 147 -8.33 -9.78 -12.18
N ASP A 148 -7.38 -10.65 -12.54
CA ASP A 148 -7.73 -11.95 -13.07
C ASP A 148 -8.07 -12.89 -11.93
N TRP A 149 -9.35 -13.21 -11.83
CA TRP A 149 -9.93 -14.03 -10.78
C TRP A 149 -10.37 -15.42 -11.32
N GLU A 150 -10.27 -15.65 -12.63
CA GLU A 150 -10.62 -16.91 -13.32
C GLU A 150 -9.37 -17.77 -13.58
N THR A 151 -8.42 -17.82 -12.63
CA THR A 151 -7.15 -18.55 -12.80
C THR A 151 -7.29 -20.08 -12.71
N GLU A 152 -8.47 -20.58 -12.34
CA GLU A 152 -8.79 -22.01 -12.35
C GLU A 152 -9.59 -22.35 -13.60
N LYS A 153 -9.04 -23.26 -14.42
CA LYS A 153 -9.80 -23.98 -15.45
C LYS A 153 -11.06 -24.53 -14.76
N ASP A 154 -12.23 -24.14 -15.23
CA ASP A 154 -13.55 -24.59 -14.76
C ASP A 154 -14.18 -23.82 -13.57
N ALA A 155 -13.60 -22.69 -13.13
CA ALA A 155 -14.29 -21.81 -12.18
C ALA A 155 -15.56 -21.19 -12.82
N PRO A 156 -16.73 -21.20 -12.13
CA PRO A 156 -17.94 -20.59 -12.65
C PRO A 156 -17.76 -19.09 -12.85
N ARG A 157 -18.40 -18.52 -13.89
CA ARG A 157 -18.38 -17.06 -14.13
C ARG A 157 -19.16 -16.31 -13.05
N ILE A 158 -18.50 -15.93 -11.96
CA ILE A 158 -19.05 -15.18 -10.81
C ILE A 158 -19.34 -13.73 -11.20
N PHE A 159 -18.44 -13.06 -11.92
CA PHE A 159 -18.60 -11.65 -12.31
C PHE A 159 -18.86 -11.47 -13.81
N THR A 160 -19.80 -10.57 -14.14
CA THR A 160 -20.07 -10.15 -15.52
C THR A 160 -19.01 -9.16 -16.04
N HIS A 161 -18.31 -8.48 -15.12
CA HIS A 161 -17.21 -7.56 -15.37
C HIS A 161 -15.97 -7.93 -14.57
N ASP A 162 -14.79 -7.57 -15.09
CA ASP A 162 -13.54 -7.83 -14.38
C ASP A 162 -13.41 -6.81 -13.25
N PRO A 163 -13.16 -7.24 -12.01
CA PRO A 163 -12.82 -6.30 -10.95
C PRO A 163 -11.58 -5.50 -11.37
N VAL A 164 -11.61 -4.20 -11.15
CA VAL A 164 -10.48 -3.32 -11.45
C VAL A 164 -9.92 -2.79 -10.14
N SER A 165 -8.61 -2.81 -10.02
CA SER A 165 -7.89 -2.18 -8.92
C SER A 165 -7.16 -0.94 -9.42
N ALA A 166 -6.99 0.04 -8.55
CA ALA A 166 -6.21 1.25 -8.81
C ALA A 166 -5.54 1.69 -7.51
N TRP A 167 -4.38 2.33 -7.61
CA TRP A 167 -3.67 2.89 -6.48
C TRP A 167 -3.78 4.41 -6.54
N LEU A 168 -4.11 5.01 -5.41
CA LEU A 168 -4.09 6.45 -5.27
C LEU A 168 -2.64 6.93 -5.09
N THR A 169 -2.13 7.73 -6.03
CA THR A 169 -0.78 8.28 -5.98
C THR A 169 -0.77 9.67 -5.39
N LYS A 170 0.22 9.99 -4.56
CA LYS A 170 0.29 11.26 -3.84
C LYS A 170 0.43 12.42 -4.83
N TYR A 171 -0.59 13.28 -4.92
CA TYR A 171 -0.46 14.58 -5.58
C TYR A 171 0.40 15.50 -4.71
N VAL A 172 1.55 15.94 -5.23
CA VAL A 172 2.42 16.93 -4.59
C VAL A 172 2.28 18.24 -5.38
N PRO A 173 1.65 19.30 -4.80
CA PRO A 173 1.45 20.57 -5.50
C PRO A 173 2.78 21.20 -5.94
N GLU A 174 2.74 21.97 -7.03
CA GLU A 174 3.94 22.61 -7.61
C GLU A 174 4.71 23.53 -6.66
N SER A 175 4.01 24.17 -5.71
CA SER A 175 4.64 24.95 -4.64
C SER A 175 5.50 24.13 -3.67
N PHE A 176 5.32 22.80 -3.66
CA PHE A 176 6.14 21.86 -2.89
C PHE A 176 7.17 21.12 -3.77
N ARG A 177 7.13 21.28 -5.11
CA ARG A 177 8.03 20.56 -6.05
C ARG A 177 9.48 21.03 -6.06
N SER A 178 9.81 22.13 -5.40
CA SER A 178 11.20 22.62 -5.37
C SER A 178 12.10 21.91 -4.34
N LYS A 179 11.60 20.96 -3.53
CA LYS A 179 12.43 20.26 -2.53
C LYS A 179 12.22 18.77 -2.30
N GLU A 180 11.28 18.10 -2.96
CA GLU A 180 11.11 16.65 -2.78
C GLU A 180 11.03 15.93 -4.13
N ALA A 181 12.16 15.37 -4.56
CA ALA A 181 12.12 14.19 -5.42
C ALA A 181 11.26 13.12 -4.72
N VAL A 182 10.54 12.31 -5.47
CA VAL A 182 9.87 11.13 -4.91
C VAL A 182 10.96 10.18 -4.43
N TYR A 183 11.41 10.33 -3.18
CA TYR A 183 12.36 9.41 -2.57
C TYR A 183 11.61 8.11 -2.29
N ARG A 184 11.83 7.13 -3.16
CA ARG A 184 11.46 5.74 -2.90
C ARG A 184 12.52 5.19 -1.96
N VAL A 185 12.12 4.67 -0.79
CA VAL A 185 13.03 3.88 0.04
C VAL A 185 13.18 2.52 -0.62
N ASN A 186 14.35 2.24 -1.19
CA ASN A 186 14.66 0.94 -1.77
C ASN A 186 15.00 -0.04 -0.64
N ILE A 187 14.07 -0.97 -0.38
CA ILE A 187 14.21 -1.99 0.67
C ILE A 187 14.51 -3.33 0.03
N GLY A 188 15.66 -3.91 0.33
CA GLY A 188 16.03 -5.27 -0.05
C GLY A 188 15.92 -6.26 1.11
N ILE A 189 15.86 -7.55 0.80
CA ILE A 189 16.01 -8.64 1.76
C ILE A 189 17.10 -9.58 1.25
N ALA A 190 18.01 -10.02 2.12
CA ALA A 190 19.00 -11.03 1.78
C ALA A 190 19.33 -11.96 2.96
N ASP A 191 19.23 -13.26 2.72
CA ASP A 191 19.79 -14.28 3.60
C ASP A 191 21.24 -14.53 3.19
N VAL A 192 22.18 -14.26 4.09
CA VAL A 192 23.63 -14.35 3.80
C VAL A 192 24.30 -15.49 4.57
N GLY A 193 23.51 -16.37 5.18
CA GLY A 193 23.96 -17.56 5.88
C GLY A 193 23.96 -18.82 5.01
N GLY A 194 24.05 -19.99 5.65
CA GLY A 194 24.06 -21.30 5.00
C GLY A 194 25.34 -22.14 5.18
N PRO A 195 25.34 -23.39 4.68
CA PRO A 195 26.34 -24.42 5.01
C PRO A 195 27.79 -24.03 4.71
N SER A 196 28.68 -24.46 5.59
CA SER A 196 30.11 -24.14 5.62
C SER A 196 30.92 -24.93 4.58
N GLN A 197 30.69 -24.70 3.29
CA GLN A 197 31.60 -25.21 2.26
C GLN A 197 32.83 -24.29 2.13
N LYS A 198 33.99 -24.87 1.79
CA LYS A 198 35.24 -24.12 1.60
C LYS A 198 35.03 -22.99 0.58
N GLY A 199 35.27 -21.74 0.99
CA GLY A 199 35.09 -20.55 0.15
C GLY A 199 33.66 -20.00 0.00
N ALA A 200 32.64 -20.66 0.56
CA ALA A 200 31.25 -20.19 0.48
C ALA A 200 31.04 -18.82 1.15
N THR A 201 31.70 -18.59 2.29
CA THR A 201 31.67 -17.30 2.99
C THR A 201 32.20 -16.16 2.13
N SER A 202 33.35 -16.33 1.47
CA SER A 202 33.92 -15.29 0.59
C SER A 202 33.01 -15.00 -0.61
N LYS A 203 32.38 -16.03 -1.19
CA LYS A 203 31.41 -15.86 -2.28
C LYS A 203 30.17 -15.07 -1.83
N ARG A 204 29.61 -15.36 -0.65
CA ARG A 204 28.47 -14.62 -0.08
C ARG A 204 28.82 -13.18 0.24
N LYS A 205 30.01 -12.94 0.81
CA LYS A 205 30.54 -11.59 1.05
C LYS A 205 30.64 -10.78 -0.26
N LEU A 206 31.18 -11.37 -1.32
CA LEU A 206 31.27 -10.74 -2.63
C LEU A 206 29.88 -10.47 -3.25
N GLY A 207 28.96 -11.44 -3.16
CA GLY A 207 27.58 -11.29 -3.62
C GLY A 207 26.84 -10.14 -2.93
N LEU A 208 26.99 -10.02 -1.61
CA LEU A 208 26.41 -8.92 -0.83
C LEU A 208 27.01 -7.56 -1.25
N SER A 209 28.33 -7.47 -1.41
CA SER A 209 28.98 -6.23 -1.86
C SER A 209 28.49 -5.82 -3.25
N ASN A 210 28.39 -6.77 -4.18
CA ASN A 210 27.87 -6.51 -5.53
C ASN A 210 26.40 -6.06 -5.51
N LEU A 211 25.56 -6.71 -4.69
CA LEU A 211 24.17 -6.30 -4.50
C LEU A 211 24.09 -4.84 -4.06
N ILE A 212 24.83 -4.46 -3.02
CA ILE A 212 24.83 -3.08 -2.49
C ILE A 212 25.32 -2.09 -3.57
N LYS A 213 26.40 -2.39 -4.28
CA LYS A 213 26.96 -1.52 -5.32
C LYS A 213 26.00 -1.33 -6.50
N GLN A 214 25.29 -2.38 -6.90
CA GLN A 214 24.39 -2.39 -8.05
C GLN A 214 23.02 -1.78 -7.73
N THR A 215 22.39 -2.19 -6.64
CA THR A 215 21.01 -1.77 -6.32
C THR A 215 20.95 -0.53 -5.43
N ARG A 216 22.05 -0.19 -4.74
CA ARG A 216 22.17 0.96 -3.83
C ARG A 216 20.95 1.07 -2.91
N PRO A 217 20.62 0.02 -2.13
CA PRO A 217 19.41 0.01 -1.32
C PRO A 217 19.52 1.06 -0.20
N ASP A 218 18.45 1.75 0.14
CA ASP A 218 18.43 2.61 1.33
C ASP A 218 18.46 1.76 2.61
N ILE A 219 17.79 0.61 2.54
CA ILE A 219 17.67 -0.36 3.64
C ILE A 219 17.78 -1.77 3.05
N LEU A 220 18.55 -2.63 3.72
CA LEU A 220 18.69 -4.03 3.38
C LEU A 220 18.50 -4.87 4.65
N LEU A 221 17.45 -5.68 4.66
CA LEU A 221 17.12 -6.59 5.76
C LEU A 221 17.93 -7.86 5.59
N LEU A 222 18.88 -8.09 6.50
CA LEU A 222 19.79 -9.21 6.45
C LEU A 222 19.40 -10.29 7.45
N GLN A 223 19.42 -11.56 7.03
CA GLN A 223 19.30 -12.73 7.90
C GLN A 223 20.59 -13.54 7.87
N GLN A 224 20.88 -14.21 8.99
CA GLN A 224 22.05 -15.07 9.17
C GLN A 224 23.36 -14.39 8.74
N CYS A 225 23.68 -13.21 9.28
CA CYS A 225 24.93 -12.50 9.00
C CYS A 225 26.00 -12.84 10.06
N PRO A 226 26.88 -13.83 9.84
CA PRO A 226 27.76 -14.32 10.90
C PRO A 226 29.03 -13.47 11.07
N TRP A 227 29.30 -12.55 10.14
CA TRP A 227 30.51 -11.72 10.13
C TRP A 227 30.19 -10.25 10.45
N PRO A 228 31.13 -9.53 11.09
CA PRO A 228 31.01 -8.09 11.25
C PRO A 228 30.99 -7.41 9.88
N LEU A 229 30.05 -6.50 9.68
CA LEU A 229 30.00 -5.63 8.51
C LEU A 229 30.80 -4.37 8.86
N ASN A 230 32.06 -4.33 8.43
CA ASN A 230 32.96 -3.22 8.72
C ASN A 230 33.08 -2.31 7.49
N PRO A 231 32.51 -1.09 7.51
CA PRO A 231 32.48 -0.18 6.36
C PRO A 231 33.86 0.36 5.94
N GLN A 232 34.96 -0.09 6.57
CA GLN A 232 36.32 0.37 6.29
C GLN A 232 37.36 -0.76 6.18
N SER A 233 36.93 -2.03 6.11
CA SER A 233 37.93 -3.10 6.02
C SER A 233 38.60 -3.14 4.65
N THR A 234 39.91 -2.95 4.62
CA THR A 234 40.78 -3.15 3.46
C THR A 234 41.37 -4.56 3.41
N ARG A 235 40.98 -5.44 4.34
CA ARG A 235 41.55 -6.79 4.43
C ARG A 235 41.00 -7.68 3.30
N PRO A 236 41.86 -8.44 2.59
CA PRO A 236 41.43 -9.40 1.60
C PRO A 236 40.44 -10.41 2.19
N GLY A 237 39.23 -10.48 1.64
CA GLY A 237 38.17 -11.39 2.10
C GLY A 237 37.15 -10.79 3.07
N ASP A 238 37.24 -9.49 3.38
CA ASP A 238 36.15 -8.76 4.02
C ASP A 238 35.15 -8.19 3.01
N VAL A 239 33.91 -7.97 3.47
CA VAL A 239 32.89 -7.33 2.64
C VAL A 239 33.28 -5.88 2.48
N GLU A 240 33.59 -5.46 1.27
CA GLU A 240 33.73 -4.05 0.96
C GLU A 240 32.32 -3.44 0.91
N ILE A 241 31.95 -2.78 2.01
CA ILE A 241 30.67 -2.09 2.17
C ILE A 241 30.96 -0.59 2.04
N PRO A 242 30.23 0.16 1.21
CA PRO A 242 30.44 1.59 1.10
C PRO A 242 30.30 2.29 2.45
N VAL A 243 31.15 3.30 2.70
CA VAL A 243 31.30 3.96 4.02
C VAL A 243 30.02 4.58 4.57
N GLN A 244 29.07 4.90 3.71
CA GLN A 244 27.76 5.42 4.08
C GLN A 244 26.82 4.35 4.66
N TYR A 245 27.12 3.07 4.52
CA TYR A 245 26.28 2.03 5.09
C TYR A 245 26.65 1.72 6.54
N LYS A 246 25.62 1.60 7.38
CA LYS A 246 25.72 1.19 8.78
C LYS A 246 24.85 -0.03 9.02
N TYR A 247 25.26 -0.86 9.97
CA TYR A 247 24.58 -2.10 10.33
C TYR A 247 24.09 -2.05 11.77
N GLU A 248 22.84 -2.46 11.99
CA GLU A 248 22.22 -2.63 13.30
C GLU A 248 21.57 -4.00 13.37
N GLY A 249 21.81 -4.78 14.43
CA GLY A 249 21.16 -6.09 14.58
C GLY A 249 21.97 -7.12 15.34
N THR A 250 21.68 -8.38 15.05
CA THR A 250 22.36 -9.57 15.58
C THR A 250 22.78 -10.46 14.41
N LYS A 251 23.56 -11.51 14.70
CA LYS A 251 23.92 -12.50 13.68
C LYS A 251 22.71 -13.19 13.03
N GLU A 252 21.57 -13.22 13.70
CA GLU A 252 20.35 -13.85 13.18
C GLU A 252 19.57 -12.92 12.25
N ALA A 253 19.43 -11.65 12.63
CA ALA A 253 18.69 -10.66 11.86
C ALA A 253 19.26 -9.25 12.09
N GLY A 254 19.39 -8.47 11.02
CA GLY A 254 19.82 -7.08 11.10
C GLY A 254 19.35 -6.24 9.94
N ILE A 255 19.65 -4.95 10.04
CA ILE A 255 19.29 -3.89 9.11
C ILE A 255 20.59 -3.20 8.71
N LEU A 256 20.98 -3.35 7.45
CA LEU A 256 22.04 -2.55 6.82
C LEU A 256 21.38 -1.36 6.12
N TYR A 257 21.85 -0.14 6.36
CA TYR A 257 21.18 1.06 5.85
C TYR A 257 22.15 2.15 5.43
N ASN A 258 21.77 2.94 4.43
CA ASN A 258 22.52 4.10 4.01
C ASN A 258 22.25 5.29 4.95
N ASN A 259 23.23 5.63 5.77
CA ASN A 259 23.13 6.66 6.82
C ASN A 259 23.03 8.11 6.29
N MET A 260 23.25 8.30 4.98
CA MET A 260 23.06 9.57 4.31
C MET A 260 21.59 9.83 4.05
N ASP A 261 20.81 8.77 3.79
CA ASP A 261 19.41 8.87 3.37
C ASP A 261 18.44 8.55 4.52
N VAL A 262 18.83 7.65 5.42
CA VAL A 262 18.00 7.25 6.57
C VAL A 262 18.77 7.32 7.89
N ARG A 263 18.04 7.61 8.98
CA ARG A 263 18.51 7.47 10.36
C ARG A 263 17.79 6.30 10.99
N VAL A 264 18.53 5.46 11.69
CA VAL A 264 17.98 4.25 12.33
C VAL A 264 18.13 4.37 13.83
N ARG A 265 17.04 4.10 14.56
CA ARG A 265 17.02 3.98 16.02
C ARG A 265 16.51 2.60 16.38
N ARG A 266 17.41 1.71 16.81
CA ARG A 266 17.04 0.39 17.33
C ARG A 266 16.14 0.54 18.57
N LEU A 267 15.10 -0.28 18.64
CA LEU A 267 14.29 -0.41 19.85
C LEU A 267 14.95 -1.41 20.79
N ASN A 268 15.35 -0.93 21.97
CA ASN A 268 16.04 -1.75 22.98
C ASN A 268 15.11 -2.14 24.15
N ASN A 269 14.00 -1.42 24.35
CA ASN A 269 13.04 -1.64 25.42
C ASN A 269 11.91 -2.59 25.01
N LEU A 270 12.22 -3.65 24.25
CA LEU A 270 11.20 -4.60 23.76
C LEU A 270 10.53 -5.35 24.92
N ASP A 271 11.24 -5.59 26.01
CA ASP A 271 10.71 -6.28 27.20
C ASP A 271 9.53 -5.53 27.82
N GLU A 272 9.56 -4.19 27.85
CA GLU A 272 8.45 -3.36 28.36
C GLU A 272 7.16 -3.60 27.56
N TYR A 273 7.26 -3.61 26.23
CA TYR A 273 6.11 -3.90 25.36
C TYR A 273 5.57 -5.32 25.55
N ILE A 274 6.47 -6.28 25.81
CA ILE A 274 6.10 -7.67 26.04
C ILE A 274 5.36 -7.82 27.36
N GLU A 275 5.85 -7.21 28.44
CA GLU A 275 5.21 -7.26 29.76
C GLU A 275 3.82 -6.62 29.72
N GLU A 276 3.67 -5.46 29.08
CA GLU A 276 2.35 -4.83 28.90
C GLU A 276 1.37 -5.74 28.14
N LEU A 277 1.83 -6.39 27.07
CA LEU A 277 1.00 -7.32 26.31
C LEU A 277 0.59 -8.57 27.12
N LYS A 278 1.43 -9.02 28.06
CA LYS A 278 1.10 -10.10 29.00
C LYS A 278 0.09 -9.64 30.05
N GLU A 279 0.26 -8.44 30.61
CA GLU A 279 -0.67 -7.83 31.57
C GLU A 279 -2.07 -7.64 30.95
N MET A 280 -2.11 -7.22 29.69
CA MET A 280 -3.34 -7.11 28.90
C MET A 280 -3.94 -8.48 28.50
N LYS A 281 -3.27 -9.59 28.81
CA LYS A 281 -3.66 -10.97 28.43
C LYS A 281 -3.79 -11.17 26.91
N ILE A 282 -3.08 -10.34 26.12
CA ILE A 282 -3.03 -10.46 24.65
C ILE A 282 -1.96 -11.48 24.26
N LEU A 283 -0.81 -11.46 24.94
CA LEU A 283 0.20 -12.52 24.84
C LEU A 283 -0.02 -13.57 25.94
N PRO A 284 -0.08 -14.88 25.61
CA PRO A 284 -0.18 -15.93 26.62
C PRO A 284 1.01 -15.91 27.59
N ILE A 285 0.74 -16.06 28.88
CA ILE A 285 1.78 -16.21 29.91
C ILE A 285 2.62 -17.45 29.58
N GLY A 286 3.95 -17.29 29.54
CA GLY A 286 4.90 -18.36 29.23
C GLY A 286 5.22 -18.56 27.74
N TYR A 287 4.64 -17.77 26.83
CA TYR A 287 4.99 -17.83 25.40
C TYR A 287 6.30 -17.07 25.12
N PRO A 288 7.34 -17.72 24.58
CA PRO A 288 8.61 -17.05 24.32
C PRO A 288 8.50 -16.13 23.11
N VAL A 289 8.96 -14.88 23.26
CA VAL A 289 9.19 -13.97 22.15
C VAL A 289 10.64 -14.14 21.71
N PRO A 290 10.91 -14.59 20.47
CA PRO A 290 12.28 -14.87 20.02
C PRO A 290 13.00 -13.58 19.61
N LEU A 291 13.28 -12.72 20.59
CA LEU A 291 13.90 -11.40 20.41
C LEU A 291 15.27 -11.46 19.70
N ASN A 292 16.01 -12.54 19.92
CA ASN A 292 17.32 -12.75 19.27
C ASN A 292 17.22 -12.95 17.75
N ARG A 293 16.05 -13.33 17.23
CA ARG A 293 15.79 -13.61 15.81
C ARG A 293 15.23 -12.41 15.04
N MET A 294 15.16 -11.24 15.67
CA MET A 294 14.64 -10.04 15.06
C MET A 294 15.52 -8.82 15.32
N CYS A 295 15.52 -7.89 14.38
CA CYS A 295 15.98 -6.53 14.59
C CYS A 295 14.80 -5.60 14.35
N ILE A 296 14.37 -4.88 15.38
CA ILE A 296 13.32 -3.87 15.29
C ILE A 296 13.96 -2.50 15.44
N ALA A 297 13.69 -1.62 14.48
CA ALA A 297 14.17 -0.25 14.52
C ALA A 297 13.12 0.71 13.97
N ILE A 298 13.17 1.94 14.47
CA ILE A 298 12.44 3.05 13.87
C ILE A 298 13.38 3.70 12.87
N ILE A 299 12.93 3.71 11.63
CA ILE A 299 13.63 4.35 10.53
C ILE A 299 13.06 5.74 10.39
N LYS A 300 13.92 6.75 10.34
CA LYS A 300 13.57 8.11 9.94
C LYS A 300 14.22 8.43 8.59
N CYS A 301 13.41 8.66 7.57
CA CYS A 301 13.87 9.06 6.25
C CYS A 301 14.06 10.58 6.20
N ARG A 302 15.07 11.07 5.47
CA ARG A 302 15.31 12.51 5.36
C ARG A 302 14.31 13.25 4.47
N LEU A 303 13.73 12.57 3.47
CA LEU A 303 12.99 13.20 2.36
C LEU A 303 11.75 12.38 1.94
N PHE A 304 11.12 11.66 2.88
CA PHE A 304 9.95 10.79 2.63
C PHE A 304 8.83 11.04 3.66
N TYR A 305 7.59 10.76 3.29
CA TYR A 305 6.44 10.71 4.21
C TYR A 305 5.67 9.39 4.07
N PRO A 306 5.33 8.69 5.17
CA PRO A 306 5.63 9.04 6.56
C PRO A 306 7.14 9.08 6.80
N ASP A 307 7.61 10.14 7.45
CA ASP A 307 9.06 10.38 7.64
C ASP A 307 9.67 9.35 8.59
N LYS A 308 8.82 8.58 9.26
CA LYS A 308 9.18 7.50 10.15
C LYS A 308 8.32 6.27 9.93
N PHE A 309 8.93 5.11 10.07
CA PHE A 309 8.23 3.83 10.13
C PHE A 309 8.98 2.84 11.01
N LEU A 310 8.25 1.85 11.51
CA LEU A 310 8.79 0.71 12.23
C LEU A 310 9.25 -0.32 11.20
N CYS A 311 10.54 -0.65 11.21
CA CYS A 311 11.14 -1.62 10.32
C CYS A 311 11.61 -2.83 11.10
N VAL A 312 11.28 -4.02 10.60
CA VAL A 312 11.58 -5.29 11.24
C VAL A 312 12.29 -6.21 10.25
N SER A 313 13.53 -6.58 10.59
CA SER A 313 14.22 -7.71 9.97
C SER A 313 13.95 -8.96 10.81
N TRP A 314 13.40 -10.01 10.21
CA TRP A 314 12.99 -11.24 10.89
C TRP A 314 13.69 -12.48 10.31
N HIS A 315 14.12 -13.38 11.18
CA HIS A 315 14.59 -14.70 10.81
C HIS A 315 13.77 -15.77 11.55
N GLY A 316 12.77 -16.34 10.91
CA GLY A 316 11.89 -17.36 11.47
C GLY A 316 12.65 -18.62 11.93
N PRO A 317 12.10 -19.43 12.84
CA PRO A 317 12.72 -20.68 13.29
C PRO A 317 12.80 -21.69 12.14
N HIS A 318 13.95 -22.37 11.96
CA HIS A 318 14.15 -23.27 10.80
C HIS A 318 14.34 -24.76 11.15
N ASN A 319 14.56 -25.13 12.43
CA ASN A 319 14.87 -26.52 12.82
C ASN A 319 13.94 -27.06 13.92
N GLY A 320 13.41 -28.28 13.69
CA GLY A 320 12.79 -29.14 14.71
C GLY A 320 11.47 -28.66 15.31
N MET A 321 10.97 -27.51 14.89
CA MET A 321 9.75 -26.91 15.41
C MET A 321 8.53 -27.40 14.62
N ARG A 322 7.47 -27.82 15.32
CA ARG A 322 6.24 -28.27 14.65
C ARG A 322 5.56 -27.07 13.99
N LYS A 323 4.82 -27.31 12.91
CA LYS A 323 4.10 -26.25 12.18
C LYS A 323 3.23 -25.34 13.08
N PRO A 324 2.45 -25.85 14.06
CA PRO A 324 1.69 -24.98 14.96
C PRO A 324 2.56 -24.01 15.76
N ASP A 325 3.74 -24.47 16.19
CA ASP A 325 4.68 -23.68 16.97
C ASP A 325 5.32 -22.58 16.08
N LEU A 326 5.60 -22.86 14.80
CA LEU A 326 6.03 -21.84 13.82
C LEU A 326 4.96 -20.77 13.60
N LYS A 327 3.70 -21.19 13.41
CA LYS A 327 2.56 -20.27 13.24
C LYS A 327 2.39 -19.37 14.46
N ASN A 328 2.52 -19.92 15.66
CA ASN A 328 2.39 -19.16 16.90
C ASN A 328 3.55 -18.19 17.12
N ASN A 329 4.78 -18.54 16.71
CA ASN A 329 5.91 -17.60 16.71
C ASN A 329 5.64 -16.40 15.79
N LEU A 330 5.16 -16.65 14.57
CA LEU A 330 4.78 -15.58 13.64
C LEU A 330 3.63 -14.74 14.21
N ARG A 331 2.61 -15.37 14.80
CA ARG A 331 1.51 -14.65 15.45
C ARG A 331 2.00 -13.74 16.57
N THR A 332 2.89 -14.24 17.42
CA THR A 332 3.49 -13.49 18.54
C THR A 332 4.28 -12.29 18.04
N LEU A 333 5.09 -12.48 17.00
CA LEU A 333 5.81 -11.41 16.31
C LEU A 333 4.85 -10.33 15.80
N LEU A 334 3.80 -10.74 15.07
CA LEU A 334 2.84 -9.81 14.48
C LEU A 334 2.06 -9.03 15.55
N ILE A 335 1.67 -9.67 16.64
CA ILE A 335 1.01 -9.01 17.78
C ILE A 335 1.93 -7.94 18.37
N LEU A 336 3.18 -8.30 18.67
CA LEU A 336 4.16 -7.37 19.26
C LEU A 336 4.40 -6.17 18.35
N ILE A 337 4.67 -6.39 17.06
CA ILE A 337 4.98 -5.31 16.12
C ILE A 337 3.75 -4.44 15.85
N SER A 338 2.56 -5.04 15.71
CA SER A 338 1.32 -4.28 15.56
C SER A 338 1.06 -3.42 16.79
N TYR A 339 1.29 -3.95 17.99
CA TYR A 339 1.15 -3.19 19.23
C TYR A 339 2.14 -2.01 19.30
N ILE A 340 3.42 -2.24 18.99
CA ILE A 340 4.43 -1.18 18.97
C ILE A 340 4.07 -0.11 17.92
N GLY A 341 3.69 -0.54 16.70
CA GLY A 341 3.30 0.37 15.62
C GLY A 341 2.08 1.22 15.99
N LEU A 342 1.05 0.61 16.57
CA LEU A 342 -0.13 1.34 17.07
C LEU A 342 0.24 2.31 18.18
N ARG A 343 0.99 1.87 19.20
CA ARG A 343 1.37 2.71 20.34
C ARG A 343 2.24 3.90 19.94
N GLN A 344 3.08 3.73 18.93
CA GLN A 344 3.95 4.79 18.42
C GLN A 344 3.34 5.55 17.23
N ASN A 345 2.15 5.16 16.77
CA ASN A 345 1.51 5.70 15.56
C ASN A 345 2.45 5.65 14.34
N LEU A 346 3.07 4.49 14.12
CA LEU A 346 4.04 4.25 13.04
C LEU A 346 3.52 3.21 12.05
N PRO A 347 3.67 3.45 10.74
CA PRO A 347 3.53 2.39 9.74
C PRO A 347 4.59 1.32 9.95
N ILE A 348 4.29 0.11 9.50
CA ILE A 348 5.11 -1.07 9.77
C ILE A 348 5.59 -1.66 8.44
N ILE A 349 6.89 -1.99 8.37
CA ILE A 349 7.48 -2.83 7.34
C ILE A 349 8.16 -4.01 8.03
N ILE A 350 7.77 -5.23 7.66
CA ILE A 350 8.36 -6.47 8.16
C ILE A 350 8.89 -7.24 6.95
N GLY A 351 10.15 -7.66 7.01
CA GLY A 351 10.73 -8.50 5.98
C GLY A 351 11.78 -9.45 6.53
N GLY A 352 12.05 -10.50 5.78
CA GLY A 352 13.09 -11.47 6.10
C GLY A 352 12.70 -12.90 5.73
N ASN A 353 13.46 -13.86 6.24
CA ASN A 353 13.21 -15.27 6.02
C ASN A 353 12.25 -15.80 7.10
N PHE A 354 10.97 -15.97 6.78
CA PHE A 354 9.96 -16.38 7.75
C PHE A 354 9.94 -17.90 8.04
N ASN A 355 10.60 -18.72 7.23
CA ASN A 355 10.57 -20.19 7.33
C ASN A 355 9.15 -20.81 7.38
N ILE A 356 8.18 -20.13 6.76
CA ILE A 356 6.80 -20.57 6.57
C ILE A 356 6.33 -20.11 5.19
N SER A 357 5.48 -20.90 4.52
CA SER A 357 4.96 -20.52 3.21
C SER A 357 3.98 -19.34 3.30
N ILE A 358 3.85 -18.59 2.21
CA ILE A 358 2.94 -17.44 2.14
C ILE A 358 1.48 -17.83 2.37
N MET A 359 1.05 -19.00 1.86
CA MET A 359 -0.29 -19.54 2.06
C MET A 359 -0.55 -19.92 3.52
N GLU A 360 0.47 -20.43 4.23
CA GLU A 360 0.33 -20.75 5.65
C GLU A 360 0.37 -19.48 6.51
N ALA A 361 1.18 -18.48 6.14
CA ALA A 361 1.27 -17.18 6.81
C ALA A 361 -0.01 -16.35 6.67
N SER A 362 -0.68 -16.41 5.51
CA SER A 362 -1.94 -15.69 5.25
C SER A 362 -3.08 -16.08 6.19
N THR A 363 -3.04 -17.30 6.75
CA THR A 363 -4.02 -17.72 7.78
C THR A 363 -3.84 -17.04 9.14
N ILE A 364 -2.77 -16.25 9.32
CA ILE A 364 -2.35 -15.67 10.60
C ILE A 364 -2.39 -14.15 10.55
N PHE A 365 -2.23 -13.54 9.37
CA PHE A 365 -2.20 -12.10 9.24
C PHE A 365 -3.54 -11.49 9.66
N PRO A 366 -3.52 -10.48 10.55
CA PRO A 366 -4.73 -9.70 10.79
C PRO A 366 -5.14 -8.98 9.49
N THR A 367 -6.44 -8.75 9.32
CA THR A 367 -7.07 -8.26 8.08
C THR A 367 -6.59 -6.88 7.63
N ASN A 368 -5.78 -6.20 8.43
CA ASN A 368 -5.22 -4.87 8.19
C ASN A 368 -3.75 -4.89 7.72
N LEU A 369 -3.14 -6.06 7.50
CA LEU A 369 -1.81 -6.17 6.89
C LEU A 369 -1.91 -6.52 5.42
N THR A 370 -1.25 -5.74 4.57
CA THR A 370 -0.98 -6.11 3.18
C THR A 370 0.31 -6.91 3.12
N VAL A 371 0.27 -8.07 2.48
CA VAL A 371 1.37 -9.02 2.33
C VAL A 371 2.12 -8.76 1.03
#